data_AF-K4RCQ1-F1
#
_entry.id   AF-K4RCQ1-F1
#
_cell.length_a   1.000
_cell.length_b   1.000
_cell.length_c   1.000
_cell.angle_alpha   90.00
_cell.angle_beta   90.00
_cell.angle_gamma   90.00
#
_symmetry.space_group_name_H-M   'P 1'
#
loop_
_entity.id
_entity.type
_entity.pdbx_description
1 polymer ?
#
loop_
_entity_poly.entity_id
_entity_poly.type
_entity_poly.pdbx_seq_one_letter_code
_entity_poly.pdbx_strand_id
1 'polypeptide(L)'
;MSADGLHYASCELTLKAPGAPGPDRHPVVSQMVLGSDLSRRNTGRGTALAAALLLFLAPALAACSDDEGGGGDTPPPSPSIERTTSAPATAPADAAAAEQEVKQNWQKFFDPKTSMEDKQTVLENGEQMAPVLQAFSGDERGGQVGAQVTEVAFTSATEADVTYTLTLNGATALPDAAGTAVEQDGTWKVSAKTLCALVQLSGNGSASPVPGC
;
A
#
# COMPACT_ATOMS: atom_id res chain seq x y z
N MET A 1 -43.44 52.01 12.06
CA MET A 1 -43.55 52.18 13.52
C MET A 1 -43.15 50.85 14.15
N SER A 2 -41.96 50.77 14.75
CA SER A 2 -41.73 50.69 16.21
C SER A 2 -42.35 49.44 16.86
N ALA A 3 -41.66 48.63 17.67
CA ALA A 3 -40.30 48.68 18.19
C ALA A 3 -39.98 47.36 18.95
N ASP A 4 -38.71 47.20 19.31
CA ASP A 4 -38.17 46.43 20.46
C ASP A 4 -38.37 44.90 20.50
N GLY A 5 -37.44 44.08 20.96
CA GLY A 5 -36.21 44.33 21.69
C GLY A 5 -35.62 42.98 22.13
N LEU A 6 -34.29 42.98 22.22
CA LEU A 6 -33.36 41.92 22.61
C LEU A 6 -33.79 41.06 23.81
N HIS A 7 -33.57 39.74 23.70
CA HIS A 7 -33.19 38.92 24.85
C HIS A 7 -31.91 38.15 24.51
N TYR A 8 -30.78 38.82 24.70
CA TYR A 8 -29.50 38.15 24.91
C TYR A 8 -29.54 37.45 26.27
N ALA A 9 -29.42 36.13 26.27
CA ALA A 9 -29.14 35.40 27.49
C ALA A 9 -27.72 35.77 27.95
N SER A 10 -27.67 36.42 29.12
CA SER A 10 -26.47 36.87 29.80
C SER A 10 -25.70 35.66 30.35
N CYS A 11 -24.49 35.41 29.82
CA CYS A 11 -23.47 34.63 30.52
C CYS A 11 -22.65 35.60 31.37
N GLU A 12 -23.04 35.75 32.63
CA GLU A 12 -22.23 36.39 33.67
C GLU A 12 -21.83 35.34 34.72
N LEU A 13 -20.66 35.57 35.31
CA LEU A 13 -20.02 34.88 36.46
C LEU A 13 -19.14 33.66 36.09
N THR A 14 -17.84 33.61 36.36
CA THR A 14 -16.95 34.47 37.18
C THR A 14 -15.49 34.24 36.78
N LEU A 15 -14.76 35.33 36.57
CA LEU A 15 -13.29 35.37 36.49
C LEU A 15 -12.64 34.88 37.79
N LYS A 16 -11.72 33.90 37.71
CA LYS A 16 -10.70 33.68 38.74
C LYS A 16 -9.32 33.49 38.08
N ALA A 17 -8.48 34.50 38.23
CA ALA A 17 -7.02 34.46 38.10
C ALA A 17 -6.45 35.34 39.25
N PRO A 18 -5.14 35.35 39.57
CA PRO A 18 -4.03 34.46 39.22
C PRO A 18 -3.33 33.86 40.47
N GLY A 19 -2.45 32.88 40.30
CA GLY A 19 -1.59 32.38 41.37
C GLY A 19 -0.31 31.72 40.84
N ALA A 20 0.78 32.48 40.86
CA ALA A 20 2.18 32.04 40.81
C ALA A 20 2.96 32.96 41.78
N PRO A 21 4.19 32.66 42.28
CA PRO A 21 5.11 31.57 41.93
C PRO A 21 5.73 30.83 43.15
N GLY A 22 6.39 29.70 42.91
CA GLY A 22 7.29 29.06 43.89
C GLY A 22 8.25 28.09 43.20
N PRO A 23 9.58 28.32 43.23
CA PRO A 23 10.57 27.44 42.63
C PRO A 23 11.06 26.46 43.69
N ASP A 24 10.56 25.21 43.65
CA ASP A 24 11.13 24.17 44.49
C ASP A 24 12.27 23.44 43.78
N ARG A 25 13.40 23.55 44.47
CA ARG A 25 14.74 23.12 44.13
C ARG A 25 14.83 21.61 43.98
N HIS A 26 15.56 21.20 42.95
CA HIS A 26 16.11 19.86 42.76
C HIS A 26 16.64 19.20 44.05
N PRO A 27 16.48 17.87 44.19
CA PRO A 27 17.55 17.02 44.63
C PRO A 27 18.29 16.46 43.41
N VAL A 28 19.54 16.89 43.30
CA VAL A 28 20.64 16.20 42.62
C VAL A 28 20.65 14.71 42.96
N VAL A 29 20.46 13.85 41.96
CA VAL A 29 21.13 12.54 41.93
C VAL A 29 22.12 12.60 40.79
N SER A 30 23.34 12.96 41.18
CA SER A 30 24.53 12.78 40.38
C SER A 30 25.04 11.36 40.61
N GLN A 31 25.50 10.76 39.52
CA GLN A 31 26.46 9.65 39.43
C GLN A 31 25.90 8.21 39.44
N MET A 32 26.05 7.54 38.30
CA MET A 32 27.14 6.57 38.11
C MET A 32 27.53 6.51 36.62
N VAL A 33 28.64 7.18 36.30
CA VAL A 33 29.54 6.76 35.23
C VAL A 33 30.40 5.65 35.81
N LEU A 34 30.35 4.45 35.21
CA LEU A 34 31.34 3.35 35.27
C LEU A 34 30.71 2.19 34.46
N GLY A 35 31.27 1.65 33.39
CA GLY A 35 32.53 1.87 32.71
C GLY A 35 32.44 1.26 31.30
N SER A 36 33.32 1.74 30.43
CA SER A 36 33.63 1.08 29.18
C SER A 36 34.47 -0.15 29.48
N ASP A 37 34.04 -1.33 29.03
CA ASP A 37 34.96 -2.43 28.78
C ASP A 37 34.78 -2.96 27.37
N LEU A 38 35.89 -2.90 26.66
CA LEU A 38 36.11 -3.32 25.30
C LEU A 38 36.15 -4.86 25.23
N SER A 39 35.65 -5.37 24.12
CA SER A 39 36.23 -6.51 23.41
C SER A 39 36.09 -7.91 24.05
N ARG A 40 35.20 -8.72 23.47
CA ARG A 40 35.57 -10.09 23.12
C ARG A 40 34.90 -10.51 21.81
N ARG A 41 35.69 -10.44 20.73
CA ARG A 41 35.49 -11.21 19.50
C ARG A 41 35.72 -12.70 19.82
N ASN A 42 34.85 -13.58 19.32
CA ASN A 42 35.18 -14.95 18.88
C ASN A 42 33.93 -15.49 18.15
N THR A 43 33.85 -15.59 16.83
CA THR A 43 34.48 -16.62 15.97
C THR A 43 34.08 -18.05 16.35
N GLY A 44 33.06 -18.57 15.65
CA GLY A 44 33.05 -19.92 15.08
C GLY A 44 32.57 -19.74 13.63
N ARG A 45 33.27 -20.04 12.54
CA ARG A 45 34.16 -21.16 12.18
C ARG A 45 33.51 -22.53 12.42
N GLY A 46 32.85 -23.00 11.36
CA GLY A 46 32.45 -24.38 11.14
C GLY A 46 32.25 -24.66 9.64
N THR A 47 33.36 -24.84 8.91
CA THR A 47 33.59 -25.77 7.76
C THR A 47 32.42 -26.03 6.78
N ALA A 48 32.40 -25.52 5.55
CA ALA A 48 33.16 -25.95 4.36
C ALA A 48 33.13 -27.47 4.08
N LEU A 49 32.45 -27.87 2.99
CA LEU A 49 32.70 -29.02 2.09
C LEU A 49 31.76 -28.79 0.87
N ALA A 50 32.24 -28.32 -0.29
CA ALA A 50 32.99 -29.02 -1.34
C ALA A 50 32.08 -29.31 -2.55
N ALA A 51 32.57 -28.91 -3.71
CA ALA A 51 31.92 -28.94 -5.02
C ALA A 51 31.68 -30.36 -5.56
N ALA A 52 30.67 -30.50 -6.43
CA ALA A 52 30.73 -31.45 -7.55
C ALA A 52 29.76 -31.04 -8.67
N LEU A 53 30.35 -30.73 -9.82
CA LEU A 53 29.70 -30.69 -11.14
C LEU A 53 29.07 -32.05 -11.45
N LEU A 54 27.84 -32.09 -11.97
CA LEU A 54 27.39 -33.17 -12.83
C LEU A 54 26.51 -32.61 -13.96
N LEU A 55 27.15 -32.44 -15.12
CA LEU A 55 26.52 -32.51 -16.43
C LEU A 55 25.80 -33.86 -16.55
N PHE A 56 24.50 -33.85 -16.84
CA PHE A 56 23.84 -34.98 -17.49
C PHE A 56 23.06 -34.50 -18.70
N LEU A 57 23.78 -34.56 -19.83
CA LEU A 57 23.25 -34.90 -21.13
C LEU A 57 22.63 -36.31 -21.04
N ALA A 58 21.40 -36.48 -21.49
CA ALA A 58 20.87 -37.81 -21.82
C ALA A 58 19.90 -37.73 -23.02
N PRO A 59 20.16 -38.51 -24.09
CA PRO A 59 19.39 -38.57 -25.34
C PRO A 59 18.41 -39.78 -25.37
N ALA A 60 17.36 -39.71 -26.19
CA ALA A 60 16.63 -40.86 -26.76
C ALA A 60 15.77 -40.36 -27.93
N LEU A 61 16.18 -40.52 -29.20
CA LEU A 61 16.07 -41.68 -30.10
C LEU A 61 14.73 -41.79 -30.86
N ALA A 62 14.87 -41.66 -32.19
CA ALA A 62 14.12 -42.32 -33.26
C ALA A 62 12.65 -41.94 -33.54
N ALA A 63 12.45 -41.20 -34.64
CA ALA A 63 11.67 -41.69 -35.77
C ALA A 63 12.15 -40.98 -37.05
N CYS A 64 13.15 -41.59 -37.72
CA CYS A 64 13.39 -41.34 -39.13
C CYS A 64 12.38 -42.21 -39.88
N SER A 65 11.49 -41.59 -40.66
CA SER A 65 10.79 -42.27 -41.74
C SER A 65 11.25 -41.58 -43.02
N ASP A 66 12.10 -42.28 -43.74
CA ASP A 66 12.55 -41.96 -45.07
C ASP A 66 11.48 -42.45 -46.05
N ASP A 67 10.95 -41.56 -46.88
CA ASP A 67 10.24 -41.94 -48.11
C ASP A 67 10.62 -40.93 -49.20
N GLU A 68 11.48 -41.38 -50.11
CA GLU A 68 11.80 -40.69 -51.35
C GLU A 68 10.60 -40.75 -52.31
N GLY A 69 9.96 -39.60 -52.53
CA GLY A 69 8.88 -39.45 -53.51
C GLY A 69 9.01 -38.12 -54.25
N GLY A 70 9.51 -38.16 -55.48
CA GLY A 70 9.63 -37.00 -56.35
C GLY A 70 8.29 -36.42 -56.80
N GLY A 71 8.29 -35.15 -57.18
CA GLY A 71 7.17 -34.47 -57.85
C GLY A 71 7.13 -33.00 -57.48
N GLY A 72 7.51 -32.12 -58.41
CA GLY A 72 7.54 -30.69 -58.18
C GLY A 72 6.15 -30.09 -58.01
N ASP A 73 6.05 -29.11 -57.11
CA ASP A 73 5.14 -27.97 -57.24
C ASP A 73 5.61 -26.88 -56.28
N THR A 74 5.72 -25.66 -56.80
CA THR A 74 6.18 -24.49 -56.03
C THR A 74 5.09 -24.12 -55.03
N PRO A 75 5.34 -24.12 -53.71
CA PRO A 75 4.31 -23.72 -52.76
C PRO A 75 4.12 -22.19 -52.84
N PRO A 76 2.87 -21.69 -52.73
CA PRO A 76 2.63 -20.25 -52.63
C PRO A 76 3.31 -19.69 -51.37
N PRO A 77 3.72 -18.41 -51.34
CA PRO A 77 4.34 -17.83 -50.15
C PRO A 77 3.34 -17.89 -48.99
N SER A 78 3.68 -18.69 -47.98
CA SER A 78 2.98 -18.70 -46.70
C SER A 78 3.16 -17.34 -46.03
N PRO A 79 2.10 -16.63 -45.62
CA PRO A 79 2.27 -15.40 -44.87
C PRO A 79 2.96 -15.73 -43.54
N SER A 80 4.21 -15.29 -43.38
CA SER A 80 4.81 -15.17 -42.06
C SER A 80 3.99 -14.16 -41.28
N ILE A 81 3.10 -14.64 -40.42
CA ILE A 81 2.60 -13.84 -39.31
C ILE A 81 3.79 -13.65 -38.39
N GLU A 82 4.51 -12.55 -38.57
CA GLU A 82 5.45 -12.05 -37.58
C GLU A 82 4.66 -11.78 -36.30
N ARG A 83 4.65 -12.76 -35.39
CA ARG A 83 4.25 -12.53 -34.01
C ARG A 83 5.34 -11.70 -33.36
N THR A 84 5.23 -10.39 -33.46
CA THR A 84 5.95 -9.46 -32.61
C THR A 84 5.41 -9.62 -31.19
N THR A 85 6.02 -10.52 -30.43
CA THR A 85 5.86 -10.56 -28.98
C THR A 85 6.49 -9.29 -28.43
N SER A 86 5.68 -8.25 -28.22
CA SER A 86 6.12 -7.06 -27.48
C SER A 86 6.38 -7.44 -26.03
N ALA A 87 7.47 -6.93 -25.47
CA ALA A 87 7.74 -7.06 -24.05
C ALA A 87 6.58 -6.43 -23.23
N PRO A 88 6.27 -6.97 -22.04
CA PRO A 88 5.27 -6.36 -21.17
C PRO A 88 5.66 -4.92 -20.84
N ALA A 89 4.69 -4.00 -20.91
CA ALA A 89 4.91 -2.60 -20.56
C ALA A 89 5.14 -2.47 -19.05
N THR A 90 6.16 -1.70 -18.69
CA THR A 90 6.57 -1.46 -17.29
C THR A 90 5.86 -0.28 -16.65
N ALA A 91 5.05 0.46 -17.40
CA ALA A 91 4.31 1.64 -16.94
C ALA A 91 3.09 1.90 -17.84
N PRO A 92 2.12 2.72 -17.39
CA PRO A 92 0.95 3.11 -18.18
C PRO A 92 1.33 4.00 -19.36
N ALA A 93 0.47 4.07 -20.38
CA ALA A 93 0.70 4.89 -21.56
C ALA A 93 0.87 6.39 -21.23
N ASP A 94 0.10 6.89 -20.26
CA ASP A 94 0.25 8.23 -19.67
C ASP A 94 0.51 8.11 -18.16
N ALA A 95 1.77 7.93 -17.81
CA ALA A 95 2.19 7.75 -16.43
C ALA A 95 1.89 8.98 -15.54
N ALA A 96 1.94 10.20 -16.09
CA ALA A 96 1.71 11.42 -15.32
C ALA A 96 0.22 11.57 -14.97
N ALA A 97 -0.67 11.31 -15.93
CA ALA A 97 -2.11 11.30 -15.67
C ALA A 97 -2.49 10.19 -14.68
N ALA A 98 -1.92 8.98 -14.86
CA ALA A 98 -2.13 7.86 -13.95
C ALA A 98 -1.67 8.17 -12.52
N GLU A 99 -0.48 8.78 -12.36
CA GLU A 99 0.05 9.15 -11.03
C GLU A 99 -0.87 10.17 -10.35
N GLN A 100 -1.34 11.15 -11.10
CA GLN A 100 -2.27 12.15 -10.60
C GLN A 100 -3.63 11.53 -10.20
N GLU A 101 -4.15 10.58 -10.97
CA GLU A 101 -5.39 9.88 -10.65
C GLU A 101 -5.23 9.01 -9.40
N VAL A 102 -4.14 8.23 -9.30
CA VAL A 102 -3.81 7.44 -8.11
C VAL A 102 -3.84 8.32 -6.86
N LYS A 103 -3.16 9.48 -6.87
CA LYS A 103 -3.12 10.39 -5.72
C LYS A 103 -4.52 10.90 -5.31
N GLN A 104 -5.34 11.29 -6.28
CA GLN A 104 -6.69 11.80 -6.03
C GLN A 104 -7.62 10.72 -5.48
N ASN A 105 -7.62 9.55 -6.13
CA ASN A 105 -8.48 8.44 -5.75
C ASN A 105 -8.06 7.84 -4.40
N TRP A 106 -6.76 7.82 -4.09
CA TRP A 106 -6.25 7.47 -2.77
C TRP A 106 -6.76 8.43 -1.70
N GLN A 107 -6.67 9.74 -1.94
CA GLN A 107 -7.20 10.74 -0.99
C GLN A 107 -8.72 10.60 -0.82
N LYS A 108 -9.49 10.42 -1.90
CA LYS A 108 -10.94 10.17 -1.86
C LYS A 108 -11.27 8.90 -1.06
N PHE A 109 -10.51 7.83 -1.26
CA PHE A 109 -10.73 6.57 -0.55
C PHE A 109 -10.55 6.73 0.97
N PHE A 110 -9.57 7.51 1.41
CA PHE A 110 -9.31 7.71 2.84
C PHE A 110 -10.07 8.88 3.46
N ASP A 111 -10.50 9.91 2.73
CA ASP A 111 -11.18 11.08 3.32
C ASP A 111 -12.42 10.66 4.12
N PRO A 112 -12.51 10.99 5.42
CA PRO A 112 -13.64 10.59 6.27
C PRO A 112 -14.98 11.23 5.86
N LYS A 113 -14.95 12.24 4.98
CA LYS A 113 -16.14 12.90 4.44
C LYS A 113 -16.67 12.23 3.18
N THR A 114 -15.92 11.33 2.56
CA THR A 114 -16.37 10.60 1.37
C THR A 114 -17.37 9.52 1.74
N SER A 115 -18.49 9.45 1.01
CA SER A 115 -19.52 8.44 1.24
C SER A 115 -19.01 7.02 1.00
N MET A 116 -19.65 6.02 1.59
CA MET A 116 -19.27 4.61 1.37
C MET A 116 -19.40 4.19 -0.10
N GLU A 117 -20.43 4.67 -0.78
CA GLU A 117 -20.65 4.41 -2.21
C GLU A 117 -19.53 5.04 -3.04
N ASP A 118 -19.17 6.29 -2.75
CA ASP A 118 -18.05 6.97 -3.41
C ASP A 118 -16.71 6.28 -3.18
N LYS A 119 -16.47 5.75 -1.98
CA LYS A 119 -15.26 4.96 -1.68
C LYS A 119 -15.21 3.67 -2.50
N GLN A 120 -16.35 3.00 -2.73
CA GLN A 120 -16.41 1.80 -3.57
C GLN A 120 -16.01 2.10 -5.02
N THR A 121 -16.34 3.30 -5.55
CA THR A 121 -15.96 3.66 -6.94
C THR A 121 -14.44 3.71 -7.17
N VAL A 122 -13.67 3.98 -6.11
CA VAL A 122 -12.20 4.09 -6.14
C VAL A 122 -11.50 2.92 -5.45
N LEU A 123 -12.24 1.85 -5.17
CA LEU A 123 -11.75 0.61 -4.60
C LEU A 123 -11.85 -0.50 -5.64
N GLU A 124 -10.78 -1.27 -5.81
CA GLU A 124 -10.79 -2.47 -6.63
C GLU A 124 -11.90 -3.41 -6.16
N ASN A 125 -12.75 -3.84 -7.08
CA ASN A 125 -13.91 -4.69 -6.78
C ASN A 125 -14.80 -4.10 -5.68
N GLY A 126 -15.04 -2.78 -5.72
CA GLY A 126 -15.69 -2.03 -4.64
C GLY A 126 -17.01 -2.60 -4.17
N GLU A 127 -17.89 -3.05 -5.07
CA GLU A 127 -19.18 -3.67 -4.70
C GLU A 127 -18.98 -4.96 -3.90
N GLN A 128 -18.05 -5.81 -4.34
CA GLN A 128 -17.71 -7.07 -3.67
C GLN A 128 -17.00 -6.83 -2.33
N MET A 129 -16.22 -5.75 -2.24
CA MET A 129 -15.46 -5.35 -1.05
C MET A 129 -16.28 -4.52 -0.06
N ALA A 130 -17.55 -4.20 -0.35
CA ALA A 130 -18.39 -3.38 0.52
C ALA A 130 -18.44 -3.86 1.99
N PRO A 131 -18.53 -5.16 2.31
CA PRO A 131 -18.49 -5.62 3.70
C PRO A 131 -17.15 -5.34 4.40
N VAL A 132 -16.03 -5.51 3.69
CA VAL A 132 -14.68 -5.24 4.23
C VAL A 132 -14.47 -3.74 4.42
N LEU A 133 -14.92 -2.94 3.45
CA LEU A 133 -14.87 -1.48 3.54
C LEU A 133 -15.72 -0.96 4.71
N GLN A 134 -16.88 -1.58 4.97
CA GLN A 134 -17.73 -1.29 6.12
C GLN A 134 -17.05 -1.63 7.45
N ALA A 135 -16.35 -2.75 7.53
CA ALA A 135 -15.56 -3.08 8.72
C ALA A 135 -14.43 -2.06 8.93
N PHE A 136 -13.69 -1.71 7.88
CA PHE A 136 -12.62 -0.74 7.95
C PHE A 136 -13.11 0.65 8.38
N SER A 137 -14.15 1.19 7.72
CA SER A 137 -14.61 2.57 7.94
C SER A 137 -15.57 2.71 9.12
N GLY A 138 -16.25 1.63 9.51
CA GLY A 138 -17.20 1.60 10.61
C GLY A 138 -16.55 1.52 12.00
N ASP A 139 -15.27 1.11 12.07
CA ASP A 139 -14.50 1.19 13.30
C ASP A 139 -14.23 2.65 13.68
N GLU A 140 -14.25 2.97 14.98
CA GLU A 140 -14.05 4.33 15.50
C GLU A 140 -12.82 5.00 14.89
N ARG A 141 -11.74 4.23 14.69
CA ARG A 141 -10.51 4.71 14.06
C ARG A 141 -10.66 4.96 12.56
N GLY A 142 -11.32 4.07 11.82
CA GLY A 142 -11.44 4.12 10.36
C GLY A 142 -12.14 5.36 9.85
N GLY A 143 -13.20 5.80 10.53
CA GLY A 143 -13.93 7.03 10.21
C GLY A 143 -13.17 8.33 10.48
N GLN A 144 -11.92 8.25 10.96
CA GLN A 144 -11.06 9.40 11.27
C GLN A 144 -9.73 9.36 10.50
N VAL A 145 -9.51 8.32 9.68
CA VAL A 145 -8.28 8.16 8.90
C VAL A 145 -8.27 9.12 7.73
N GLY A 146 -7.13 9.72 7.42
CA GLY A 146 -6.85 10.36 6.13
C GLY A 146 -5.52 9.84 5.59
N ALA A 147 -5.27 10.00 4.29
CA ALA A 147 -4.02 9.56 3.67
C ALA A 147 -3.43 10.63 2.74
N GLN A 148 -2.11 10.74 2.74
CA GLN A 148 -1.35 11.54 1.80
C GLN A 148 -0.35 10.63 1.08
N VAL A 149 -0.50 10.48 -0.23
CA VAL A 149 0.48 9.75 -1.06
C VAL A 149 1.76 10.58 -1.16
N THR A 150 2.89 9.93 -0.91
CA THR A 150 4.24 10.50 -1.01
C THR A 150 4.98 10.01 -2.24
N GLU A 151 4.70 8.79 -2.70
CA GLU A 151 5.32 8.19 -3.88
C GLU A 151 4.35 7.24 -4.60
N VAL A 152 4.44 7.21 -5.94
CA VAL A 152 3.79 6.23 -6.80
C VAL A 152 4.85 5.64 -7.71
N ALA A 153 5.01 4.33 -7.70
CA ALA A 153 5.96 3.60 -8.53
C ALA A 153 5.21 2.58 -9.39
N PHE A 154 5.11 2.82 -10.69
CA PHE A 154 4.48 1.88 -11.60
C PHE A 154 5.31 0.60 -11.75
N THR A 155 4.66 -0.55 -11.59
CA THR A 155 5.27 -1.87 -11.75
C THR A 155 4.84 -2.53 -13.07
N SER A 156 3.72 -2.06 -13.65
CA SER A 156 3.23 -2.46 -14.97
C SER A 156 2.34 -1.37 -15.58
N ALA A 157 1.71 -1.65 -16.72
CA ALA A 157 0.69 -0.78 -17.30
C ALA A 157 -0.56 -0.58 -16.44
N THR A 158 -0.84 -1.49 -15.49
CA THR A 158 -2.09 -1.54 -14.73
C THR A 158 -1.87 -1.73 -13.22
N GLU A 159 -0.63 -1.69 -12.74
CA GLU A 159 -0.30 -1.80 -11.31
C GLU A 159 0.73 -0.77 -10.89
N ALA A 160 0.62 -0.30 -9.65
CA ALA A 160 1.58 0.58 -9.01
C ALA A 160 1.75 0.25 -7.52
N ASP A 161 2.97 0.37 -7.03
CA ASP A 161 3.27 0.48 -5.61
C ASP A 161 3.05 1.93 -5.16
N VAL A 162 2.46 2.12 -3.98
CA VAL A 162 2.13 3.42 -3.43
C VAL A 162 2.71 3.54 -2.02
N THR A 163 3.52 4.57 -1.80
CA THR A 163 3.98 4.98 -0.47
C THR A 163 3.10 6.13 0.00
N TYR A 164 2.59 6.05 1.23
CA TYR A 164 1.67 7.05 1.77
C TYR A 164 1.82 7.21 3.28
N THR A 165 1.41 8.38 3.77
CA THR A 165 1.28 8.66 5.20
C THR A 165 -0.18 8.56 5.60
N LEU A 166 -0.48 7.72 6.60
CA LEU A 166 -1.79 7.73 7.26
C LEU A 166 -1.80 8.74 8.40
N THR A 167 -2.90 9.48 8.47
CA THR A 167 -3.21 10.41 9.54
C THR A 167 -4.46 9.96 10.27
N LEU A 168 -4.56 10.26 11.56
CA LEU A 168 -5.74 10.08 12.39
C LEU A 168 -6.06 11.43 13.00
N ASN A 169 -7.25 11.99 12.71
CA ASN A 169 -7.61 13.35 13.11
C ASN A 169 -6.57 14.41 12.70
N GLY A 170 -5.97 14.24 11.52
CA GLY A 170 -4.96 15.15 10.97
C GLY A 170 -3.55 15.01 11.56
N ALA A 171 -3.35 14.17 12.58
CA ALA A 171 -2.01 13.85 13.09
C ALA A 171 -1.46 12.60 12.39
N THR A 172 -0.17 12.59 12.04
CA THR A 172 0.49 11.41 11.47
C THR A 172 0.41 10.22 12.43
N ALA A 173 -0.19 9.13 11.97
CA ALA A 173 -0.35 7.89 12.72
C ALA A 173 0.60 6.79 12.20
N LEU A 174 0.77 6.70 10.87
CA LEU A 174 1.69 5.77 10.23
C LEU A 174 2.38 6.46 9.05
N PRO A 175 3.65 6.89 9.20
CA PRO A 175 4.45 7.35 8.07
C PRO A 175 4.89 6.17 7.20
N ASP A 176 5.18 6.46 5.94
CA ASP A 176 5.81 5.51 4.99
C ASP A 176 5.08 4.16 4.88
N ALA A 177 3.75 4.18 4.98
CA ALA A 177 2.92 3.01 4.75
C ALA A 177 3.01 2.58 3.28
N ALA A 178 3.02 1.28 3.05
CA ALA A 178 3.06 0.68 1.73
C ALA A 178 1.68 0.13 1.34
N GLY A 179 1.33 0.29 0.07
CA GLY A 179 0.10 -0.19 -0.53
C GLY A 179 0.26 -0.35 -2.03
N THR A 180 -0.79 -0.79 -2.70
CA THR A 180 -0.81 -0.91 -4.16
C THR A 180 -2.08 -0.28 -4.75
N ALA A 181 -1.95 0.24 -5.95
CA ALA A 181 -3.04 0.68 -6.80
C ALA A 181 -3.13 -0.21 -8.04
N VAL A 182 -4.34 -0.41 -8.54
CA VAL A 182 -4.62 -1.16 -9.77
C VAL A 182 -5.50 -0.34 -10.69
N GLU A 183 -5.27 -0.46 -11.99
CA GLU A 183 -6.15 0.09 -13.02
C GLU A 183 -7.28 -0.91 -13.29
N GLN A 184 -8.52 -0.48 -13.11
CA GLN A 184 -9.71 -1.29 -13.37
C GLN A 184 -10.77 -0.42 -14.04
N ASP A 185 -11.22 -0.85 -15.22
CA ASP A 185 -12.28 -0.19 -16.01
C ASP A 185 -11.96 1.27 -16.38
N GLY A 186 -10.69 1.58 -16.66
CA GLY A 186 -10.21 2.92 -17.02
C GLY A 186 -9.93 3.82 -15.82
N THR A 187 -9.94 3.29 -14.59
CA THR A 187 -9.76 4.07 -13.35
C THR A 187 -8.69 3.44 -12.47
N TRP A 188 -7.74 4.24 -12.00
CA TRP A 188 -6.79 3.83 -10.95
C TRP A 188 -7.46 3.79 -9.57
N LYS A 189 -7.49 2.61 -8.96
CA LYS A 189 -8.18 2.34 -7.69
C LYS A 189 -7.21 1.86 -6.62
N VAL A 190 -7.57 2.06 -5.36
CA VAL A 190 -6.91 1.39 -4.23
C VAL A 190 -7.15 -0.12 -4.36
N SER A 191 -6.12 -0.94 -4.22
CA SER A 191 -6.28 -2.39 -4.34
C SER A 191 -7.03 -2.99 -3.16
N ALA A 192 -7.76 -4.09 -3.41
CA ALA A 192 -8.39 -4.89 -2.37
C ALA A 192 -7.34 -5.41 -1.37
N LYS A 193 -6.14 -5.75 -1.88
CA LYS A 193 -4.98 -6.14 -1.05
C LYS A 193 -4.61 -5.06 -0.02
N THR A 194 -4.59 -3.80 -0.43
CA THR A 194 -4.28 -2.68 0.48
C THR A 194 -5.31 -2.56 1.58
N LEU A 195 -6.60 -2.59 1.23
CA LEU A 195 -7.69 -2.56 2.21
C LEU A 195 -7.59 -3.75 3.20
N CYS A 196 -7.37 -4.95 2.68
CA CYS A 196 -7.22 -6.15 3.50
C CYS A 196 -6.05 -6.08 4.47
N ALA A 197 -4.90 -5.55 4.04
CA ALA A 197 -3.74 -5.36 4.93
C ALA A 197 -4.05 -4.36 6.06
N LEU A 198 -4.82 -3.31 5.76
CA LEU A 198 -5.20 -2.30 6.76
C LEU A 198 -6.21 -2.83 7.78
N VAL A 199 -7.17 -3.65 7.37
CA VAL A 199 -8.10 -4.32 8.31
C VAL A 199 -7.35 -5.29 9.22
N GLN A 200 -6.34 -5.99 8.70
CA GLN A 200 -5.49 -6.85 9.54
C GLN A 200 -4.67 -6.04 10.56
N LEU A 201 -4.23 -4.82 10.19
CA LEU A 201 -3.53 -3.91 11.10
C LEU A 201 -4.44 -3.32 12.18
N SER A 202 -5.74 -3.11 11.88
CA SER A 202 -6.71 -2.63 12.87
C SER A 202 -7.18 -3.74 13.82
N GLY A 203 -7.16 -5.00 13.38
CA GLY A 203 -7.39 -6.17 14.21
C GLY A 203 -6.25 -6.41 15.22
N ASN A 204 -6.59 -6.95 16.40
CA ASN A 204 -5.67 -7.13 17.54
C ASN A 204 -4.64 -8.28 17.35
N GLY A 205 -4.08 -8.46 16.15
CA GLY A 205 -3.07 -9.47 15.83
C GLY A 205 -3.56 -10.93 15.78
N SER A 206 -4.84 -11.17 16.02
CA SER A 206 -5.47 -12.48 15.81
C SER A 206 -5.72 -12.67 14.32
N ALA A 207 -4.84 -13.41 13.65
CA ALA A 207 -4.85 -13.72 12.22
C ALA A 207 -6.01 -14.63 11.77
N SER A 208 -7.24 -14.33 12.19
CA SER A 208 -8.42 -14.94 11.59
C SER A 208 -8.61 -14.34 10.19
N PRO A 209 -8.83 -15.15 9.15
CA PRO A 209 -9.15 -14.64 7.82
C PRO A 209 -10.34 -13.68 7.90
N VAL A 210 -10.19 -12.48 7.37
CA VAL A 210 -11.27 -11.49 7.26
C VAL A 210 -12.08 -11.87 6.03
N PRO A 211 -13.34 -12.31 6.10
CA PRO A 211 -14.07 -12.71 4.90
C PRO A 211 -14.09 -11.61 3.83
N GLY A 212 -13.64 -11.92 2.60
CA GLY A 212 -13.38 -10.93 1.54
C GLY A 212 -11.91 -10.55 1.41
N CYS A 213 -11.10 -11.01 2.37
CA CYS A 213 -9.66 -11.17 2.40
C CYS A 213 -9.36 -12.63 2.80
#